data_AF-A0A1V5ZZ71-F1
#
_entry.id   AF-A0A1V5ZZ71-F1
#
_cell.length_a   1.000
_cell.length_b   1.000
_cell.length_c   1.000
_cell.angle_alpha   90.00
_cell.angle_beta   90.00
_cell.angle_gamma   90.00
#
_symmetry.space_group_name_H-M   'P 1'
#
loop_
_entity.id
_entity.type
_entity.pdbx_description
1 polymer ?
#
loop_
_entity_poly.entity_id
_entity_poly.type
_entity_poly.pdbx_seq_one_letter_code
_entity_poly.pdbx_strand_id
1 'polypeptide(L)'
;MYKDDTIYYPQDEANTVLLPVTTGCSYNRCAFCSMYKDTKYAPVPFPAIEAELRSGYLYTEKIFLTGADPLSIGYSEMKRILGAIHDYLPYCHRVASYASIRSISRYSLEELSALHDAGLRLLYIGFETGRDDVLRSMRKGHTVDEAVEQARKLNEARLPFYTVIMYGIAGEGESLKNALSTAGMINRFKTGKVITMNLVVFYGTELDGMVKRGEFTPPGAKERLLEIRTLLESLTPEDRMVFDTTHPTNIIKIFGTLPEDRQSLLAEVVRHLDKA
;
A
#
# COMPACT_ATOMS: atom_id res chain seq x y z
N MET A 1 16.57 17.59 -12.05
CA MET A 1 16.51 17.65 -10.57
C MET A 1 15.17 18.25 -10.19
N TYR A 2 14.22 17.41 -9.81
CA TYR A 2 12.80 17.72 -9.65
C TYR A 2 12.58 18.81 -8.59
N LYS A 3 12.32 20.04 -9.04
CA LYS A 3 11.84 21.12 -8.18
C LYS A 3 10.32 20.97 -8.08
N ASP A 4 9.82 20.76 -6.86
CA ASP A 4 8.42 20.90 -6.43
C ASP A 4 7.50 19.66 -6.34
N ASP A 5 7.95 18.44 -6.63
CA ASP A 5 7.12 17.25 -6.38
C ASP A 5 7.39 16.64 -4.99
N THR A 6 6.33 16.56 -4.16
CA THR A 6 6.39 15.83 -2.88
C THR A 6 6.60 14.35 -3.15
N ILE A 7 7.65 13.76 -2.59
CA ILE A 7 7.95 12.33 -2.73
C ILE A 7 7.30 11.58 -1.58
N TYR A 8 6.48 10.59 -1.91
CA TYR A 8 5.82 9.73 -0.94
C TYR A 8 6.48 8.35 -0.93
N TYR A 9 6.78 7.86 0.27
CA TYR A 9 7.34 6.53 0.51
C TYR A 9 6.92 6.02 1.90
N PRO A 10 6.87 4.69 2.12
CA PRO A 10 6.54 4.12 3.43
C PRO A 10 7.61 4.44 4.46
N GLN A 11 7.24 4.57 5.74
CA GLN A 11 8.21 4.81 6.82
C GLN A 11 9.29 3.72 6.90
N ASP A 12 8.94 2.46 6.56
CA ASP A 12 9.86 1.33 6.45
C ASP A 12 11.01 1.56 5.44
N GLU A 13 10.83 2.49 4.49
CA GLU A 13 11.77 2.77 3.41
C GLU A 13 12.51 4.11 3.62
N ALA A 14 12.37 4.75 4.80
CA ALA A 14 12.96 6.05 5.10
C ALA A 14 14.50 6.11 5.02
N ASN A 15 15.16 4.97 5.13
CA ASN A 15 16.62 4.84 5.03
C ASN A 15 17.06 4.13 3.73
N THR A 16 16.20 4.10 2.70
CA THR A 16 16.53 3.50 1.40
C THR A 16 16.82 4.55 0.34
N VAL A 17 17.58 4.16 -0.68
CA VAL A 17 17.80 5.03 -1.84
C VAL A 17 16.50 5.13 -2.62
N LEU A 18 16.03 6.36 -2.81
CA LEU A 18 14.81 6.64 -3.56
C LEU A 18 15.15 6.83 -5.04
N LEU A 19 14.58 6.01 -5.90
CA LEU A 19 14.77 6.09 -7.35
C LEU A 19 13.46 6.49 -8.04
N PRO A 20 13.33 7.72 -8.56
CA PRO A 20 12.12 8.15 -9.27
C PRO A 20 11.86 7.36 -10.55
N VAL A 21 10.69 6.73 -10.64
CA VAL A 21 10.28 5.94 -11.82
C VAL A 21 9.04 6.52 -12.49
N THR A 22 8.13 7.11 -11.72
CA THR A 22 6.96 7.83 -12.25
C THR A 22 6.71 9.11 -11.47
N THR A 23 6.25 10.16 -12.14
CA THR A 23 5.61 11.32 -11.50
C THR A 23 4.10 11.15 -11.52
N GLY A 24 3.40 11.74 -10.55
CA GLY A 24 1.94 11.68 -10.46
C GLY A 24 1.37 10.27 -10.24
N CYS A 25 0.05 10.15 -10.39
CA CYS A 25 -0.66 8.88 -10.28
C CYS A 25 -1.34 8.49 -11.60
N SER A 26 -1.09 7.27 -12.09
CA SER A 26 -1.66 6.71 -13.33
C SER A 26 -3.20 6.56 -13.28
N TYR A 27 -3.79 6.62 -12.09
CA TYR A 27 -5.23 6.50 -11.88
C TYR A 27 -5.89 7.81 -11.44
N ASN A 28 -5.32 8.50 -10.45
CA ASN A 28 -5.69 9.82 -9.89
C ASN A 28 -7.19 10.10 -9.61
N ARG A 29 -8.04 9.07 -9.56
CA ARG A 29 -9.50 9.20 -9.40
C ARG A 29 -10.05 8.80 -8.04
N CYS A 30 -9.21 8.26 -7.13
CA CYS A 30 -9.64 7.89 -5.78
C CYS A 30 -10.29 9.09 -5.08
N ALA A 31 -11.38 8.83 -4.35
CA ALA A 31 -12.17 9.90 -3.74
C ALA A 31 -11.45 10.55 -2.55
N PHE A 32 -10.66 9.79 -1.81
CA PHE A 32 -9.99 10.20 -0.58
C PHE A 32 -8.56 10.70 -0.76
N CYS A 33 -7.89 10.35 -1.87
CA CYS A 33 -6.46 10.60 -2.04
C CYS A 33 -6.19 12.03 -2.50
N SER A 34 -5.30 12.73 -1.81
CA SER A 34 -4.83 14.09 -2.13
C SER A 34 -3.43 14.15 -2.74
N MET A 35 -2.65 13.06 -2.66
CA MET A 35 -1.19 13.06 -2.85
C MET A 35 -0.70 13.61 -4.19
N TYR A 36 -1.39 13.28 -5.29
CA TYR A 36 -0.92 13.58 -6.66
C TYR A 36 -1.99 14.34 -7.47
N LYS A 37 -2.89 15.09 -6.80
CA LYS A 37 -3.99 15.77 -7.48
C LYS A 37 -3.52 16.85 -8.46
N ASP A 38 -2.42 17.52 -8.13
CA ASP A 38 -1.85 18.60 -8.93
C ASP A 38 -0.65 18.16 -9.81
N THR A 39 -0.26 16.88 -9.74
CA THR A 39 0.87 16.34 -10.51
C THR A 39 0.40 15.48 -11.68
N LYS A 40 0.76 15.87 -12.90
CA LYS A 40 0.46 15.07 -14.11
C LYS A 40 1.28 13.78 -14.10
N TYR A 41 0.61 12.67 -14.42
CA TYR A 41 1.27 11.38 -14.55
C TYR A 41 2.23 11.35 -15.75
N ALA A 42 3.47 10.91 -15.51
CA ALA A 42 4.43 10.56 -16.56
C ALA A 42 5.44 9.52 -16.05
N PRO A 43 5.88 8.57 -16.89
CA PRO A 43 7.07 7.78 -16.61
C PRO A 43 8.33 8.67 -16.66
N VAL A 44 9.27 8.43 -15.77
CA VAL A 44 10.60 9.07 -15.81
C VAL A 44 11.39 8.47 -16.97
N PRO A 45 11.99 9.28 -17.87
CA PRO A 45 12.80 8.76 -18.96
C PRO A 45 14.00 7.95 -18.47
N PHE A 46 14.25 6.79 -19.08
CA PHE A 46 15.35 5.90 -18.68
C PHE A 46 16.72 6.60 -18.57
N PRO A 47 17.15 7.51 -19.48
CA PRO A 47 18.44 8.19 -19.32
C PRO A 47 18.57 8.99 -18.01
N ALA A 48 17.45 9.50 -17.48
CA ALA A 48 17.45 10.17 -16.18
C ALA A 48 17.61 9.17 -15.03
N ILE A 49 16.92 8.02 -15.10
CA ILE A 49 17.07 6.92 -14.13
C ILE A 49 18.51 6.40 -14.14
N GLU A 50 19.08 6.17 -15.32
CA GLU A 50 20.45 5.69 -15.49
C GLU A 50 21.49 6.66 -14.91
N ALA A 51 21.27 7.97 -15.09
CA ALA A 51 22.14 8.99 -14.51
C ALA A 51 22.13 8.97 -12.97
N GLU A 52 20.96 8.80 -12.35
CA GLU A 52 20.84 8.64 -10.89
C GLU A 52 21.61 7.38 -10.42
N LEU A 53 21.41 6.24 -11.11
CA LEU A 53 22.10 4.99 -10.78
C LEU A 53 23.63 5.09 -10.89
N ARG A 54 24.14 5.76 -11.94
CA ARG A 54 25.59 5.99 -12.12
C ARG A 54 26.21 6.85 -11.02
N SER A 55 25.42 7.75 -10.43
CA SER A 55 25.85 8.58 -9.30
C SER A 55 25.62 7.92 -7.93
N GLY A 56 24.97 6.75 -7.91
CA GLY A 56 24.62 6.03 -6.70
C GLY A 56 25.82 5.49 -5.94
N TYR A 57 25.64 5.26 -4.64
CA TYR A 57 26.65 4.65 -3.81
C TYR A 57 26.73 3.14 -4.09
N LEU A 58 27.90 2.64 -4.50
CA LEU A 58 28.10 1.25 -4.95
C LEU A 58 27.54 0.19 -3.97
N TYR A 59 27.66 0.42 -2.66
CA TYR A 59 27.19 -0.50 -1.62
C TYR A 59 25.74 -0.23 -1.20
N THR A 60 24.93 0.36 -2.08
CA THR A 60 23.49 0.51 -1.86
C THR A 60 22.84 -0.86 -1.81
N GLU A 61 22.29 -1.22 -0.67
CA GLU A 61 21.66 -2.52 -0.46
C GLU A 61 20.18 -2.55 -0.84
N LYS A 62 19.50 -1.40 -0.71
CA LYS A 62 18.05 -1.29 -0.82
C LYS A 62 17.66 -0.04 -1.61
N ILE A 63 16.78 -0.24 -2.58
CA ILE A 63 16.21 0.84 -3.39
C ILE A 63 14.69 0.79 -3.26
N PHE A 64 14.08 1.96 -3.09
CA PHE A 64 12.65 2.13 -3.22
C PHE A 64 12.34 2.94 -4.49
N LEU A 65 11.63 2.33 -5.43
CA LEU A 65 11.17 2.99 -6.65
C LEU A 65 10.03 3.95 -6.28
N THR A 66 10.22 5.24 -6.52
CA THR A 66 9.25 6.27 -6.13
C THR A 66 8.32 6.66 -7.27
N GLY A 67 7.17 7.22 -6.86
CA GLY A 67 6.00 7.47 -7.69
C GLY A 67 4.78 6.76 -7.13
N ALA A 68 3.58 7.13 -7.59
CA ALA A 68 2.35 6.57 -7.02
C ALA A 68 2.16 5.08 -7.38
N ASP A 69 2.65 4.66 -8.54
CA ASP A 69 2.50 3.30 -9.06
C ASP A 69 3.59 2.97 -10.11
N PRO A 70 4.85 2.74 -9.68
CA PRO A 70 5.95 2.40 -10.60
C PRO A 70 5.67 1.22 -11.53
N LEU A 71 4.87 0.23 -11.11
CA LEU A 71 4.48 -0.90 -11.97
C LEU A 71 3.61 -0.49 -13.16
N SER A 72 3.10 0.75 -13.21
CA SER A 72 2.33 1.23 -14.36
C SER A 72 3.12 1.36 -15.65
N ILE A 73 4.46 1.36 -15.60
CA ILE A 73 5.35 1.48 -16.78
C ILE A 73 5.42 0.21 -17.64
N GLY A 74 4.95 -0.93 -17.12
CA GLY A 74 4.94 -2.22 -17.81
C GLY A 74 6.22 -3.05 -17.64
N TYR A 75 6.14 -4.33 -18.04
CA TYR A 75 7.18 -5.34 -17.84
C TYR A 75 8.53 -4.98 -18.46
N SER A 76 8.56 -4.60 -19.74
CA SER A 76 9.81 -4.33 -20.47
C SER A 76 10.63 -3.22 -19.80
N GLU A 77 9.97 -2.11 -19.44
CA GLU A 77 10.66 -0.98 -18.79
C GLU A 77 11.06 -1.32 -17.36
N MET A 78 10.21 -1.99 -16.58
CA MET A 78 10.58 -2.42 -15.23
C MET A 78 11.78 -3.37 -15.24
N LYS A 79 11.79 -4.36 -16.16
CA LYS A 79 12.92 -5.28 -16.32
C LYS A 79 14.21 -4.55 -16.70
N ARG A 80 14.12 -3.55 -17.58
CA ARG A 80 15.26 -2.71 -17.98
C ARG A 80 15.82 -1.93 -16.79
N ILE A 81 14.96 -1.36 -15.95
CA ILE A 81 15.37 -0.63 -14.73
C ILE A 81 16.05 -1.58 -13.73
N LEU A 82 15.49 -2.76 -13.48
CA LEU A 82 16.08 -3.75 -12.58
C LEU A 82 17.46 -4.23 -13.08
N GLY A 83 17.61 -4.46 -14.39
CA GLY A 83 18.91 -4.78 -15.00
C GLY A 83 19.94 -3.68 -14.77
N ALA A 84 19.56 -2.42 -14.99
CA ALA A 84 20.44 -1.28 -14.73
C ALA A 84 20.82 -1.15 -13.24
N ILE A 85 19.87 -1.40 -12.33
CA ILE A 85 20.16 -1.43 -10.89
C ILE A 85 21.21 -2.50 -10.59
N HIS A 86 21.08 -3.70 -11.17
CA HIS A 86 22.04 -4.78 -10.98
C HIS A 86 23.43 -4.41 -11.51
N ASP A 87 23.51 -3.77 -12.68
CA ASP A 87 24.77 -3.39 -13.32
C ASP A 87 25.50 -2.26 -12.56
N TYR A 88 24.78 -1.23 -12.10
CA TYR A 88 25.37 -0.07 -11.43
C TYR A 88 25.51 -0.23 -9.91
N LEU A 89 24.61 -0.99 -9.28
CA LEU A 89 24.51 -1.16 -7.83
C LEU A 89 24.45 -2.66 -7.49
N PRO A 90 25.53 -3.42 -7.74
CA PRO A 90 25.53 -4.89 -7.65
C PRO A 90 25.29 -5.44 -6.23
N TYR A 91 25.42 -4.61 -5.19
CA TYR A 91 25.11 -4.97 -3.80
C TYR A 91 23.63 -4.79 -3.45
N CYS A 92 22.81 -4.25 -4.37
CA CYS A 92 21.39 -4.08 -4.16
C CYS A 92 20.68 -5.44 -4.19
N HIS A 93 20.26 -5.90 -3.01
CA HIS A 93 19.56 -7.19 -2.85
C HIS A 93 18.05 -7.03 -2.76
N ARG A 94 17.53 -5.80 -2.61
CA ARG A 94 16.09 -5.53 -2.49
C ARG A 94 15.70 -4.25 -3.20
N VAL A 95 14.97 -4.40 -4.32
CA VAL A 95 14.19 -3.31 -4.91
C VAL A 95 12.74 -3.43 -4.44
N ALA A 96 12.20 -2.35 -3.91
CA ALA A 96 10.82 -2.26 -3.43
C ALA A 96 10.07 -1.12 -4.14
N SER A 97 8.74 -1.19 -4.19
CA SER A 97 7.93 -0.10 -4.76
C SER A 97 6.49 -0.09 -4.25
N TYR A 98 5.78 1.01 -4.46
CA TYR A 98 4.32 0.96 -4.48
C TYR A 98 3.83 0.18 -5.72
N ALA A 99 2.63 -0.38 -5.63
CA ALA A 99 1.92 -0.94 -6.77
C ALA A 99 0.40 -0.83 -6.57
N SER A 100 -0.34 -0.74 -7.68
CA SER A 100 -1.80 -0.88 -7.66
C SER A 100 -2.25 -2.24 -8.20
N ILE A 101 -3.38 -2.75 -7.69
CA ILE A 101 -4.07 -3.94 -8.21
C ILE A 101 -4.28 -3.85 -9.73
N ARG A 102 -4.63 -2.65 -10.22
CA ARG A 102 -4.84 -2.36 -11.64
C ARG A 102 -3.58 -2.49 -12.50
N SER A 103 -2.42 -2.19 -11.93
CA SER A 103 -1.15 -2.35 -12.64
C SER A 103 -0.71 -3.80 -12.62
N ILE A 104 -0.80 -4.47 -11.46
CA ILE A 104 -0.45 -5.89 -11.31
C ILE A 104 -1.30 -6.79 -12.23
N SER A 105 -2.57 -6.47 -12.47
CA SER A 105 -3.43 -7.26 -13.37
C SER A 105 -2.97 -7.29 -14.82
N ARG A 106 -2.08 -6.38 -15.23
CA ARG A 106 -1.53 -6.33 -16.59
C ARG A 106 -0.32 -7.24 -16.80
N TYR A 107 0.26 -7.75 -15.72
CA TYR A 107 1.43 -8.63 -15.78
C TYR A 107 0.98 -10.09 -15.76
N SER A 108 1.65 -10.94 -16.51
CA SER A 108 1.51 -12.40 -16.36
C SER A 108 2.21 -12.89 -15.08
N LEU A 109 1.90 -14.12 -14.68
CA LEU A 109 2.59 -14.80 -13.58
C LEU A 109 4.10 -14.94 -13.86
N GLU A 110 4.45 -15.30 -15.10
CA GLU A 110 5.83 -15.48 -15.57
C GLU A 110 6.58 -14.16 -15.58
N GLU A 111 5.92 -13.07 -16.01
CA GLU A 111 6.50 -11.73 -15.98
C GLU A 111 6.80 -11.31 -14.54
N LEU A 112 5.85 -11.49 -13.61
CA LEU A 112 6.08 -11.18 -12.19
C LEU A 112 7.17 -12.05 -11.57
N SER A 113 7.22 -13.34 -11.91
CA SER A 113 8.28 -14.25 -11.46
C SER A 113 9.66 -13.82 -11.99
N ALA A 114 9.73 -13.40 -13.25
CA ALA A 114 10.96 -12.90 -13.83
C ALA A 114 11.41 -11.56 -13.22
N LEU A 115 10.47 -10.66 -12.90
CA LEU A 115 10.77 -9.42 -12.18
C LEU A 115 11.22 -9.70 -10.74
N HIS A 116 10.58 -10.68 -10.09
CA HIS A 116 11.07 -11.21 -8.83
C HIS A 116 12.51 -11.64 -9.00
N ASP A 117 12.85 -12.57 -9.90
CA ASP A 117 14.23 -13.05 -10.02
C ASP A 117 15.23 -11.92 -10.36
N ALA A 118 14.80 -10.91 -11.14
CA ALA A 118 15.62 -9.77 -11.55
C ALA A 118 15.91 -8.71 -10.47
N GLY A 119 15.19 -8.68 -9.34
CA GLY A 119 15.52 -7.73 -8.25
C GLY A 119 14.34 -7.16 -7.47
N LEU A 120 13.13 -7.23 -8.03
CA LEU A 120 11.92 -6.74 -7.37
C LEU A 120 11.55 -7.69 -6.24
N ARG A 121 11.70 -7.26 -4.99
CA ARG A 121 11.58 -8.14 -3.81
C ARG A 121 10.49 -7.72 -2.83
N LEU A 122 9.85 -6.57 -3.02
CA LEU A 122 8.77 -6.14 -2.14
C LEU A 122 7.83 -5.12 -2.82
N LEU A 123 6.52 -5.32 -2.67
CA LEU A 123 5.52 -4.34 -3.07
C LEU A 123 4.72 -3.82 -1.88
N TYR A 124 4.36 -2.54 -1.90
CA TYR A 124 3.38 -1.94 -1.00
C TYR A 124 2.09 -1.67 -1.78
N ILE A 125 1.00 -2.34 -1.42
CA ILE A 125 -0.21 -2.39 -2.25
C ILE A 125 -1.41 -1.86 -1.47
N GLY A 126 -2.07 -0.83 -2.00
CA GLY A 126 -3.33 -0.30 -1.46
C GLY A 126 -4.53 -1.14 -1.86
N PHE A 127 -4.95 -2.03 -0.96
CA PHE A 127 -6.20 -2.81 -1.02
C PHE A 127 -7.38 -2.04 -0.40
N GLU A 128 -7.10 -1.20 0.61
CA GLU A 128 -8.03 -0.34 1.34
C GLU A 128 -9.08 -1.07 2.19
N THR A 129 -9.93 -1.90 1.59
CA THR A 129 -11.05 -2.57 2.28
C THR A 129 -11.51 -3.82 1.55
N GLY A 130 -12.02 -4.81 2.29
CA GLY A 130 -12.69 -5.99 1.76
C GLY A 130 -14.14 -5.77 1.34
N ARG A 131 -14.54 -4.55 0.95
CA ARG A 131 -15.92 -4.19 0.59
C ARG A 131 -16.04 -3.52 -0.77
N ASP A 132 -16.69 -4.19 -1.72
CA ASP A 132 -16.87 -3.65 -3.08
C ASP A 132 -17.72 -2.37 -3.12
N ASP A 133 -18.72 -2.25 -2.26
CA ASP A 133 -19.55 -1.04 -2.18
C ASP A 133 -18.73 0.17 -1.73
N VAL A 134 -17.80 -0.03 -0.78
CA VAL A 134 -16.87 1.01 -0.31
C VAL A 134 -15.77 1.28 -1.35
N LEU A 135 -15.21 0.25 -2.00
CA LEU A 135 -14.25 0.45 -3.09
C LEU A 135 -14.84 1.26 -4.26
N ARG A 136 -16.13 1.03 -4.58
CA ARG A 136 -16.85 1.80 -5.60
C ARG A 136 -17.07 3.24 -5.17
N SER A 137 -17.57 3.50 -3.95
CA SER A 137 -17.78 4.88 -3.47
C SER A 137 -16.46 5.65 -3.39
N MET A 138 -15.38 4.98 -2.99
CA MET A 138 -14.02 5.53 -2.92
C MET A 138 -13.31 5.58 -4.27
N ARG A 139 -13.96 5.10 -5.34
CA ARG A 139 -13.44 5.05 -6.71
C ARG A 139 -12.06 4.39 -6.75
N LYS A 140 -11.84 3.20 -6.18
CA LYS A 140 -10.50 2.56 -6.16
C LYS A 140 -10.15 1.84 -7.47
N GLY A 141 -11.15 1.52 -8.29
CA GLY A 141 -10.98 0.96 -9.63
C GLY A 141 -10.57 -0.51 -9.68
N HIS A 142 -10.91 -1.27 -8.64
CA HIS A 142 -10.88 -2.73 -8.60
C HIS A 142 -11.97 -3.24 -7.64
N THR A 143 -12.29 -4.52 -7.73
CA THR A 143 -13.14 -5.28 -6.81
C THR A 143 -12.30 -6.10 -5.84
N VAL A 144 -12.92 -6.55 -4.74
CA VAL A 144 -12.30 -7.42 -3.75
C VAL A 144 -11.78 -8.70 -4.38
N ASP A 145 -12.55 -9.32 -5.28
CA ASP A 145 -12.15 -10.57 -5.94
C ASP A 145 -10.97 -10.37 -6.90
N GLU A 146 -10.95 -9.27 -7.68
CA GLU A 146 -9.79 -8.92 -8.49
C GLU A 146 -8.55 -8.71 -7.62
N ALA A 147 -8.70 -8.05 -6.46
CA ALA A 147 -7.59 -7.82 -5.54
C ALA A 147 -7.04 -9.14 -4.98
N VAL A 148 -7.92 -10.07 -4.57
CA VAL A 148 -7.53 -11.40 -4.10
C VAL A 148 -6.85 -12.21 -5.20
N GLU A 149 -7.37 -12.16 -6.43
CA GLU A 149 -6.76 -12.82 -7.59
C GLU A 149 -5.33 -12.33 -7.80
N GLN A 150 -5.12 -11.00 -7.81
CA GLN A 150 -3.78 -10.44 -8.00
C GLN A 150 -2.84 -10.74 -6.82
N ALA A 151 -3.35 -10.76 -5.60
CA ALA A 151 -2.59 -11.16 -4.41
C ALA A 151 -2.09 -12.61 -4.50
N ARG A 152 -2.95 -13.54 -4.92
CA ARG A 152 -2.58 -14.94 -5.14
C ARG A 152 -1.58 -15.11 -6.27
N LYS A 153 -1.76 -14.36 -7.37
CA LYS A 153 -0.79 -14.33 -8.48
C LYS A 153 0.59 -13.88 -8.01
N LEU A 154 0.67 -12.89 -7.12
CA LEU A 154 1.92 -12.47 -6.49
C LEU A 154 2.52 -13.56 -5.57
N ASN A 155 1.69 -14.26 -4.79
CA ASN A 155 2.16 -15.39 -3.98
C ASN A 155 2.75 -16.51 -4.85
N GLU A 156 2.11 -16.86 -5.96
CA GLU A 156 2.61 -17.85 -6.91
C GLU A 156 3.89 -17.39 -7.61
N ALA A 157 3.98 -16.09 -7.95
CA ALA A 157 5.19 -15.48 -8.49
C ALA A 157 6.35 -15.38 -7.49
N ARG A 158 6.12 -15.76 -6.22
CA ARG A 158 7.02 -15.58 -5.09
C ARG A 158 7.43 -14.12 -4.88
N LEU A 159 6.58 -13.16 -5.25
CA LEU A 159 6.82 -11.73 -5.08
C LEU A 159 6.17 -11.23 -3.78
N PRO A 160 6.94 -10.98 -2.70
CA PRO A 160 6.38 -10.56 -1.43
C PRO A 160 5.72 -9.18 -1.54
N PHE A 161 4.65 -8.99 -0.77
CA PHE A 161 3.99 -7.70 -0.66
C PHE A 161 3.47 -7.45 0.75
N TYR A 162 3.27 -6.16 1.04
CA TYR A 162 2.58 -5.66 2.20
C TYR A 162 1.23 -5.08 1.77
N THR A 163 0.20 -5.46 2.51
CA THR A 163 -1.18 -5.06 2.28
C THR A 163 -1.44 -3.77 3.04
N VAL A 164 -1.76 -2.69 2.33
CA VAL A 164 -2.21 -1.43 2.93
C VAL A 164 -3.73 -1.40 2.92
N ILE A 165 -4.31 -1.23 4.11
CA ILE A 165 -5.76 -1.10 4.32
C ILE A 165 -6.07 0.19 5.08
N MET A 166 -7.33 0.61 5.00
CA MET A 166 -7.80 1.84 5.63
C MET A 166 -9.00 1.56 6.52
N TYR A 167 -8.89 1.87 7.81
CA TYR A 167 -10.03 1.80 8.72
C TYR A 167 -10.77 3.14 8.78
N GLY A 168 -12.06 3.08 9.08
CA GLY A 168 -12.98 4.20 9.00
C GLY A 168 -13.37 4.61 7.58
N ILE A 169 -12.87 3.90 6.57
CA ILE A 169 -13.16 4.18 5.14
C ILE A 169 -14.61 3.90 4.77
N ALA A 170 -15.29 3.01 5.51
CA ALA A 170 -16.68 2.65 5.23
C ALA A 170 -17.71 3.68 5.73
N GLY A 171 -17.32 4.65 6.56
CA GLY A 171 -18.24 5.61 7.17
C GLY A 171 -18.73 5.18 8.55
N GLU A 172 -19.42 6.11 9.21
CA GLU A 172 -20.05 5.91 10.53
C GLU A 172 -21.06 4.75 10.52
N GLY A 173 -21.04 3.94 11.58
CA GLY A 173 -21.90 2.77 11.75
C GLY A 173 -21.45 1.52 11.00
N GLU A 174 -20.41 1.60 10.17
CA GLU A 174 -20.01 0.54 9.25
C GLU A 174 -18.72 -0.20 9.67
N SER A 175 -18.06 0.22 10.76
CA SER A 175 -16.75 -0.32 11.17
C SER A 175 -16.74 -1.84 11.38
N LEU A 176 -17.72 -2.41 12.09
CA LEU A 176 -17.75 -3.86 12.33
C LEU A 176 -17.79 -4.63 11.00
N LYS A 177 -18.68 -4.23 10.10
CA LYS A 177 -18.84 -4.85 8.78
C LYS A 177 -17.59 -4.67 7.93
N ASN A 178 -16.96 -3.50 7.98
CA ASN A 178 -15.73 -3.23 7.24
C ASN A 178 -14.57 -4.11 7.74
N ALA A 179 -14.38 -4.20 9.06
CA ALA A 179 -13.34 -5.03 9.66
C ALA A 179 -13.49 -6.51 9.31
N LEU A 180 -14.70 -7.05 9.47
CA LEU A 180 -14.99 -8.47 9.15
C LEU A 180 -14.75 -8.77 7.66
N SER A 181 -15.23 -7.90 6.77
CA SER A 181 -15.06 -8.11 5.32
C SER A 181 -13.59 -7.96 4.90
N THR A 182 -12.87 -6.99 5.48
CA THR A 182 -11.45 -6.78 5.22
C THR A 182 -10.59 -7.94 5.74
N ALA A 183 -10.87 -8.46 6.94
CA ALA A 183 -10.25 -9.68 7.43
C ALA A 183 -10.54 -10.88 6.52
N GLY A 184 -11.80 -11.06 6.11
CA GLY A 184 -12.21 -12.11 5.18
C GLY A 184 -11.48 -12.04 3.83
N MET A 185 -11.22 -10.85 3.31
CA MET A 185 -10.38 -10.65 2.12
C MET A 185 -8.92 -11.05 2.39
N ILE A 186 -8.30 -10.52 3.44
CA ILE A 186 -6.87 -10.75 3.74
C ILE A 186 -6.59 -12.24 4.01
N ASN A 187 -7.50 -12.93 4.70
CA ASN A 187 -7.37 -14.36 5.00
C ASN A 187 -7.38 -15.26 3.74
N ARG A 188 -7.63 -14.73 2.53
CA ARG A 188 -7.66 -15.49 1.27
C ARG A 188 -6.30 -15.56 0.56
N PHE A 189 -5.28 -14.85 1.05
CA PHE A 189 -3.93 -14.79 0.46
C PHE A 189 -2.85 -14.61 1.54
N LYS A 190 -1.58 -14.76 1.15
CA LYS A 190 -0.42 -14.58 2.04
C LYS A 190 0.17 -13.18 1.85
N THR A 191 0.36 -12.44 2.94
CA THR A 191 1.00 -11.10 2.93
C THR A 191 1.99 -11.03 4.10
N GLY A 192 3.15 -10.42 3.89
CA GLY A 192 4.17 -10.35 4.96
C GLY A 192 3.81 -9.37 6.07
N LYS A 193 3.03 -8.34 5.73
CA LYS A 193 2.57 -7.29 6.64
C LYS A 193 1.20 -6.77 6.21
N VAL A 194 0.37 -6.39 7.19
CA VAL A 194 -0.80 -5.53 7.03
C VAL A 194 -0.47 -4.18 7.66
N ILE A 195 -0.37 -3.16 6.80
CA ILE A 195 -0.22 -1.76 7.21
C ILE A 195 -1.61 -1.16 7.24
N THR A 196 -1.99 -0.62 8.38
CA THR A 196 -3.25 0.08 8.55
C THR A 196 -3.05 1.58 8.42
N MET A 197 -4.04 2.25 7.85
CA MET A 197 -4.14 3.71 7.80
C MET A 197 -5.51 4.14 8.33
N ASN A 198 -5.54 5.22 9.09
CA ASN A 198 -6.77 5.92 9.42
C ASN A 198 -7.23 6.73 8.22
N LEU A 199 -8.50 6.65 7.86
CA LEU A 199 -9.08 7.59 6.91
C LEU A 199 -9.01 9.02 7.46
N VAL A 200 -8.33 9.90 6.72
CA VAL A 200 -8.31 11.35 6.92
C VAL A 200 -9.02 12.01 5.73
N VAL A 201 -9.94 12.91 6.02
CA VAL A 201 -10.63 13.71 4.99
C VAL A 201 -9.78 14.92 4.66
N PHE A 202 -9.11 14.90 3.52
CA PHE A 202 -8.31 16.03 3.06
C PHE A 202 -9.16 17.04 2.29
N TYR A 203 -8.98 18.32 2.60
CA TYR A 203 -9.66 19.42 1.92
C TYR A 203 -9.46 19.35 0.39
N GLY A 204 -10.54 19.61 -0.36
CA GLY A 204 -10.51 19.65 -1.83
C GLY A 204 -10.56 18.27 -2.51
N THR A 205 -10.61 17.18 -1.75
CA THR A 205 -10.86 15.85 -2.31
C THR A 205 -12.34 15.62 -2.61
N GLU A 206 -12.66 14.60 -3.41
CA GLU A 206 -14.07 14.22 -3.62
C GLU A 206 -14.72 13.81 -2.29
N LEU A 207 -13.99 13.12 -1.42
CA LEU A 207 -14.49 12.71 -0.12
C LEU A 207 -14.85 13.91 0.77
N ASP A 208 -14.05 14.99 0.75
CA ASP A 208 -14.41 16.26 1.39
C ASP A 208 -15.72 16.82 0.84
N GLY A 209 -15.93 16.73 -0.49
CA GLY A 209 -17.20 17.05 -1.13
C GLY A 209 -18.36 16.18 -0.64
N MET A 210 -18.16 14.85 -0.54
CA MET A 210 -19.17 13.90 -0.05
C MET A 210 -19.59 14.22 1.39
N VAL A 211 -18.63 14.57 2.26
CA VAL A 211 -18.89 15.00 3.64
C VAL A 211 -19.74 16.27 3.67
N LYS A 212 -19.36 17.29 2.88
CA LYS A 212 -20.11 18.55 2.80
C LYS A 212 -21.54 18.38 2.28
N ARG A 213 -21.78 17.39 1.42
CA ARG A 213 -23.10 17.04 0.89
C ARG A 213 -23.92 16.12 1.81
N GLY A 214 -23.33 15.61 2.89
CA GLY A 214 -23.97 14.64 3.78
C GLY A 214 -24.06 13.23 3.20
N GLU A 215 -23.29 12.92 2.15
CA GLU A 215 -23.23 11.60 1.52
C GLU A 215 -22.28 10.64 2.25
N PHE A 216 -21.40 11.17 3.09
CA PHE A 216 -20.46 10.40 3.90
C PHE A 216 -20.28 11.06 5.27
N THR A 217 -20.44 10.28 6.34
CA THR A 217 -20.10 10.72 7.70
C THR A 217 -18.88 9.95 8.18
N PRO A 218 -17.75 10.63 8.49
CA PRO A 218 -16.58 9.95 9.05
C PRO A 218 -16.92 9.34 10.42
N PRO A 219 -16.50 8.11 10.72
CA PRO A 219 -16.81 7.49 12.03
C PRO A 219 -16.17 8.25 13.21
N GLY A 220 -16.60 7.97 14.43
CA GLY A 220 -15.93 8.46 15.64
C GLY A 220 -14.61 7.74 15.94
N ALA A 221 -13.85 8.24 16.93
CA ALA A 221 -12.62 7.61 17.39
C ALA A 221 -12.87 6.22 18.01
N LYS A 222 -13.93 6.09 18.82
CA LYS A 222 -14.33 4.81 19.42
C LYS A 222 -14.67 3.76 18.37
N GLU A 223 -15.39 4.15 17.33
CA GLU A 223 -15.75 3.24 16.24
C GLU A 223 -14.53 2.72 15.48
N ARG A 224 -13.55 3.61 15.21
CA ARG A 224 -12.26 3.24 14.60
C ARG A 224 -11.47 2.26 15.45
N LEU A 225 -11.42 2.46 16.77
CA LEU A 225 -10.75 1.54 17.68
C LEU A 225 -11.44 0.17 17.70
N LEU A 226 -12.78 0.15 17.66
CA LEU A 226 -13.55 -1.09 17.53
C LEU A 226 -13.26 -1.79 16.20
N GLU A 227 -13.09 -1.04 15.11
CA GLU A 227 -12.71 -1.58 13.79
C GLU A 227 -11.36 -2.30 13.84
N ILE A 228 -10.35 -1.67 14.44
CA ILE A 228 -9.02 -2.27 14.62
C ILE A 228 -9.11 -3.52 15.50
N ARG A 229 -9.88 -3.46 16.61
CA ARG A 229 -10.09 -4.62 17.49
C ARG A 229 -10.70 -5.79 16.72
N THR A 230 -11.81 -5.56 16.02
CA THR A 230 -12.49 -6.60 15.23
C THR A 230 -11.58 -7.16 14.14
N LEU A 231 -10.80 -6.31 13.48
CA LEU A 231 -9.84 -6.74 12.48
C LEU A 231 -8.79 -7.68 13.12
N LEU A 232 -8.19 -7.28 14.25
CA LEU A 232 -7.25 -8.10 15.00
C LEU A 232 -7.85 -9.41 15.50
N GLU A 233 -9.13 -9.45 15.87
CA GLU A 233 -9.84 -10.67 16.28
C GLU A 233 -10.08 -11.60 15.09
N SER A 234 -10.33 -11.04 13.90
CA SER A 234 -10.83 -11.78 12.73
C SER A 234 -9.75 -12.20 11.74
N LEU A 235 -8.55 -11.59 11.80
CA LEU A 235 -7.42 -12.00 10.96
C LEU A 235 -6.94 -13.39 11.39
N THR A 236 -6.90 -14.33 10.46
CA THR A 236 -6.40 -15.70 10.65
C THR A 236 -5.38 -16.02 9.56
N PRO A 237 -4.23 -15.30 9.56
CA PRO A 237 -3.22 -15.51 8.53
C PRO A 237 -2.65 -16.93 8.63
N GLU A 238 -2.40 -17.56 7.49
CA GLU A 238 -1.80 -18.90 7.42
C GLU A 238 -0.33 -18.88 7.88
N ASP A 239 0.41 -17.84 7.48
CA ASP A 239 1.80 -17.60 7.85
C ASP A 239 1.92 -16.44 8.84
N ARG A 240 3.10 -16.31 9.46
CA ARG A 240 3.42 -15.15 10.31
C ARG A 240 3.24 -13.86 9.53
N MET A 241 2.45 -12.96 10.07
CA MET A 241 2.10 -11.69 9.41
C MET A 241 2.26 -10.54 10.39
N VAL A 242 3.03 -9.52 10.01
CA VAL A 242 3.15 -8.30 10.82
C VAL A 242 1.87 -7.48 10.74
N PHE A 243 1.37 -7.00 11.87
CA PHE A 243 0.28 -6.05 11.98
C PHE A 243 0.84 -4.69 12.42
N ASP A 244 0.61 -3.66 11.61
CA ASP A 244 1.29 -2.38 11.74
C ASP A 244 0.30 -1.20 11.70
N THR A 245 0.19 -0.48 12.81
CA THR A 245 -0.57 0.77 12.90
C THR A 245 0.32 1.99 13.12
N THR A 246 1.61 1.90 12.83
CA THR A 246 2.55 2.99 13.09
C THR A 246 2.41 4.16 12.12
N HIS A 247 1.76 3.97 10.95
CA HIS A 247 1.52 5.01 9.95
C HIS A 247 0.99 6.32 10.58
N PRO A 248 1.54 7.51 10.24
CA PRO A 248 1.29 8.78 10.95
C PRO A 248 -0.18 9.11 11.20
N THR A 249 -1.08 8.79 10.28
CA THR A 249 -2.52 9.10 10.41
C THR A 249 -3.25 8.32 11.51
N ASN A 250 -2.67 7.21 12.00
CA ASN A 250 -3.34 6.33 12.94
C ASN A 250 -3.50 6.93 14.34
N ILE A 251 -4.69 6.72 14.92
CA ILE A 251 -5.06 7.18 16.27
C ILE A 251 -4.50 6.29 17.39
N ILE A 252 -4.00 5.10 17.03
CA ILE A 252 -3.33 4.16 17.92
C ILE A 252 -2.07 3.65 17.22
N LYS A 253 -0.98 3.49 17.98
CA LYS A 253 0.33 3.02 17.49
C LYS A 253 0.67 1.69 18.15
N ILE A 254 0.37 0.59 17.46
CA ILE A 254 0.70 -0.77 17.87
C ILE A 254 1.40 -1.49 16.72
N PHE A 255 2.29 -2.40 17.08
CA PHE A 255 3.11 -3.16 16.16
C PHE A 255 3.35 -4.54 16.75
N GLY A 256 3.11 -5.60 15.99
CA GLY A 256 3.32 -6.97 16.44
C GLY A 256 3.15 -7.97 15.31
N THR A 257 3.48 -9.23 15.59
CA THR A 257 3.36 -10.34 14.64
C THR A 257 2.19 -11.23 15.03
N LEU A 258 1.27 -11.48 14.10
CA LEU A 258 0.20 -12.45 14.28
C LEU A 258 0.67 -13.85 13.86
N PRO A 259 0.25 -14.91 14.59
CA PRO A 259 -0.70 -14.88 15.71
C PRO A 259 -0.09 -14.59 17.10
N GLU A 260 1.24 -14.57 17.24
CA GLU A 260 1.93 -14.58 18.54
C GLU A 260 1.58 -13.39 19.44
N ASP A 261 1.56 -12.19 18.89
CA ASP A 261 1.35 -10.95 19.64
C ASP A 261 -0.13 -10.55 19.76
N ARG A 262 -1.07 -11.38 19.27
CA ARG A 262 -2.50 -11.02 19.18
C ARG A 262 -3.07 -10.53 20.51
N GLN A 263 -2.82 -11.26 21.60
CA GLN A 263 -3.36 -10.89 22.91
C GLN A 263 -2.77 -9.59 23.43
N SER A 264 -1.48 -9.35 23.20
CA SER A 264 -0.84 -8.08 23.56
C SER A 264 -1.42 -6.91 22.76
N LEU A 265 -1.56 -7.07 21.44
CA LEU A 265 -2.17 -6.06 20.56
C LEU A 265 -3.62 -5.75 20.95
N LEU A 266 -4.43 -6.77 21.26
CA LEU A 266 -5.81 -6.57 21.70
C LEU A 266 -5.91 -5.85 23.03
N ALA A 267 -5.05 -6.21 24.00
CA ALA A 267 -4.98 -5.53 25.28
C ALA A 267 -4.66 -4.04 25.10
N GLU A 268 -3.74 -3.70 24.20
CA GLU A 268 -3.45 -2.31 23.85
C GLU A 268 -4.67 -1.56 23.30
N VAL A 269 -5.43 -2.17 22.39
CA VAL A 269 -6.64 -1.55 21.85
C VAL A 269 -7.70 -1.33 22.94
N VAL A 270 -7.90 -2.30 23.84
CA VAL A 270 -8.84 -2.18 24.97
C VAL A 270 -8.46 -1.01 25.89
N ARG A 271 -7.18 -0.85 26.22
CA ARG A 271 -6.71 0.28 27.04
C ARG A 271 -6.99 1.65 26.41
N HIS A 272 -7.06 1.74 25.08
CA HIS A 272 -7.42 2.96 24.37
C HIS A 272 -8.93 3.15 24.30
N LEU A 273 -9.70 2.07 24.14
CA LEU A 273 -11.17 2.10 24.17
C LEU A 273 -11.72 2.56 25.52
N ASP A 274 -11.10 2.16 26.63
CA ASP A 274 -11.53 2.57 27.98
C ASP A 274 -11.33 4.07 28.25
N LYS A 275 -10.51 4.74 27.43
CA LYS A 275 -10.20 6.17 27.54
C LYS A 275 -10.99 7.05 26.55
N ALA A 276 -11.76 6.45 25.64
CA ALA A 276 -12.42 7.10 24.51
C ALA A 276 -13.94 7.20 24.69
#